data_AF-G4ZT80-F1
#
_entry.id   AF-G4ZT80-F1
#
_cell.length_a   1.000
_cell.length_b   1.000
_cell.length_c   1.000
_cell.angle_alpha   90.00
_cell.angle_beta   90.00
_cell.angle_gamma   90.00
#
_symmetry.space_group_name_H-M   'P 1'
#
loop_
_entity.id
_entity.type
_entity.pdbx_description
1 polymer ?
#
loop_
_entity_poly.entity_id
_entity_poly.type
_entity_poly.pdbx_seq_one_letter_code
_entity_poly.pdbx_strand_id
1 'polypeptide(L)'
;MADGSSQDAVAEVKAIRDACISKETRKKYTSNINGIKKWIREVYALTLEDRNTAKFFDADDDLNLTEFTPACFEQFLVYKRSTVKSATLSGYRSAIKDLYRLKRAALPVEYGDDMKQFFSRCKRLEAEQNQSSSPKHSGKQPLTFTLYKELCWSTLERNDGGFSHLFLTTQWNLMCRSVYVQTLQTQHFLAKDDAVGAIFFKS
;
A
#
# COMPACT_ATOMS: atom_id res chain seq x y z
N MET A 1 23.93 9.06 -39.44
CA MET A 1 22.60 9.04 -38.81
C MET A 1 22.27 7.60 -38.42
N ALA A 2 22.62 7.17 -37.19
CA ALA A 2 22.34 5.81 -36.72
C ALA A 2 22.13 5.71 -35.18
N ASP A 3 22.08 6.86 -34.49
CA ASP A 3 22.13 6.93 -33.02
C ASP A 3 20.74 7.04 -32.37
N GLY A 4 19.72 7.48 -33.11
CA GLY A 4 18.36 7.65 -32.59
C GLY A 4 17.61 6.33 -32.32
N SER A 5 17.82 5.30 -33.15
CA SER A 5 17.09 4.03 -33.04
C SER A 5 17.49 3.19 -31.82
N SER A 6 18.71 3.34 -31.30
CA SER A 6 19.18 2.61 -30.13
C SER A 6 18.77 3.26 -28.80
N GLN A 7 18.62 4.59 -28.77
CA GLN A 7 18.16 5.30 -27.58
C GLN A 7 16.67 5.03 -27.30
N ASP A 8 15.85 4.95 -28.34
CA ASP A 8 14.41 4.67 -28.22
C ASP A 8 14.13 3.25 -27.69
N ALA A 9 14.88 2.24 -28.16
CA ALA A 9 14.75 0.87 -27.68
C ALA A 9 15.18 0.72 -26.21
N VAL A 10 16.22 1.44 -25.77
CA VAL A 10 16.67 1.44 -24.36
C VAL A 10 15.63 2.12 -23.45
N ALA A 11 15.03 3.22 -23.92
CA ALA A 11 13.95 3.89 -23.20
C ALA A 11 12.70 3.01 -23.08
N GLU A 12 12.36 2.26 -24.13
CA GLU A 12 11.23 1.32 -24.15
C GLU A 12 11.45 0.13 -23.19
N VAL A 13 12.63 -0.49 -23.20
CA VAL A 13 12.98 -1.56 -22.25
C VAL A 13 12.93 -1.06 -20.79
N LYS A 14 13.39 0.18 -20.55
CA LYS A 14 13.27 0.81 -19.24
C LYS A 14 11.81 1.07 -18.87
N ALA A 15 10.99 1.57 -19.79
CA ALA A 15 9.56 1.80 -19.58
C ALA A 15 8.79 0.50 -19.29
N ILE A 16 9.08 -0.59 -20.02
CA ILE A 16 8.49 -1.92 -19.79
C ILE A 16 8.90 -2.46 -18.42
N ARG A 17 10.15 -2.27 -18.01
CA ARG A 17 10.65 -2.69 -16.69
C ARG A 17 10.03 -1.85 -15.56
N ASP A 18 9.86 -0.55 -15.77
CA ASP A 18 9.27 0.39 -14.83
C ASP A 18 7.74 0.25 -14.73
N ALA A 19 7.10 -0.34 -15.75
CA ALA A 19 5.67 -0.67 -15.79
C ALA A 19 5.28 -1.84 -14.88
N CYS A 20 6.25 -2.57 -14.29
CA CYS A 20 5.97 -3.66 -13.35
C CYS A 20 5.23 -3.23 -12.08
N ILE A 21 5.19 -1.92 -11.76
CA ILE A 21 4.45 -1.38 -10.61
C ILE A 21 3.61 -0.18 -11.01
N SER A 22 2.39 -0.07 -10.48
CA SER A 22 1.52 1.07 -10.72
C SER A 22 2.12 2.38 -10.15
N LYS A 23 1.68 3.52 -10.67
CA LYS A 23 2.10 4.85 -10.17
C LYS A 23 1.77 5.00 -8.67
N GLU A 24 0.64 4.47 -8.24
CA GLU A 24 0.20 4.45 -6.83
C GLU A 24 1.13 3.61 -5.97
N THR A 25 1.57 2.45 -6.48
CA THR A 25 2.50 1.57 -5.77
C THR A 25 3.86 2.24 -5.63
N ARG A 26 4.34 2.90 -6.68
CA ARG A 26 5.59 3.67 -6.64
C ARG A 26 5.52 4.78 -5.60
N LYS A 27 4.45 5.59 -5.59
CA LYS A 27 4.22 6.63 -4.57
C LYS A 27 4.23 6.05 -3.16
N LYS A 28 3.58 4.89 -2.96
CA LYS A 28 3.55 4.19 -1.67
C LYS A 28 4.94 3.72 -1.25
N TYR A 29 5.73 3.17 -2.17
CA TYR A 29 7.10 2.76 -1.88
C TYR A 29 8.01 3.94 -1.56
N THR A 30 7.94 5.04 -2.31
CA THR A 30 8.64 6.30 -1.99
C THR A 30 8.27 6.79 -0.59
N SER A 31 6.98 6.79 -0.24
CA SER A 31 6.52 7.19 1.11
C SER A 31 7.09 6.27 2.20
N ASN A 32 7.11 4.96 1.97
CA ASN A 32 7.69 3.99 2.90
C ASN A 32 9.20 4.20 3.06
N ILE A 33 9.94 4.39 1.97
CA ILE A 33 11.38 4.67 2.02
C ILE A 33 11.65 5.97 2.78
N ASN A 34 10.88 7.03 2.54
CA ASN A 34 11.00 8.28 3.29
C ASN A 34 10.74 8.10 4.79
N GLY A 35 9.83 7.19 5.17
CA GLY A 35 9.63 6.80 6.57
C GLY A 35 10.86 6.17 7.22
N ILE A 36 11.62 5.38 6.45
CA ILE A 36 12.89 4.79 6.90
C ILE A 36 13.97 5.87 7.00
N LYS A 37 14.14 6.70 5.96
CA LYS A 37 15.11 7.82 5.96
C LYS A 37 14.90 8.76 7.15
N LYS A 38 13.63 9.10 7.43
CA LYS A 38 13.26 9.92 8.59
C LYS A 38 13.70 9.27 9.90
N TRP A 39 13.45 7.97 10.06
CA TRP A 39 13.89 7.23 11.25
C TRP A 39 15.42 7.23 11.39
N ILE A 40 16.16 7.05 10.29
CA ILE A 40 17.64 7.10 10.31
C ILE A 40 18.11 8.47 10.84
N ARG A 41 17.57 9.56 10.29
CA ARG A 41 17.98 10.93 10.64
C ARG A 41 17.60 11.33 12.06
N GLU A 42 16.41 10.95 12.52
CA GLU A 42 15.83 11.50 13.76
C GLU A 42 15.98 10.58 14.96
N VAL A 43 16.06 9.27 14.76
CA VAL A 43 15.99 8.29 15.85
C VAL A 43 17.25 7.44 15.88
N TYR A 44 17.67 6.91 14.73
CA TYR A 44 18.85 6.05 14.66
C TYR A 44 20.14 6.79 15.04
N ALA A 45 20.25 8.06 14.64
CA ALA A 45 21.33 8.97 15.01
C ALA A 45 21.50 9.13 16.53
N LEU A 46 20.44 8.91 17.32
CA LEU A 46 20.44 9.06 18.77
C LEU A 46 20.79 7.75 19.50
N THR A 47 20.74 6.61 18.81
CA THR A 47 20.90 5.27 19.41
C THR A 47 22.29 4.66 19.27
N LEU A 48 23.17 5.21 18.43
CA LEU A 48 24.56 4.77 18.28
C LEU A 48 25.55 5.81 18.80
N GLU A 49 26.67 5.35 19.34
CA GLU A 49 27.83 6.20 19.69
C GLU A 49 28.43 6.88 18.44
N ASP A 50 28.26 6.28 17.27
CA ASP A 50 28.66 6.81 15.97
C ASP A 50 27.53 7.65 15.34
N ARG A 51 27.67 8.98 15.40
CA ARG A 51 26.71 9.95 14.84
C ARG A 51 26.75 10.03 13.31
N ASN A 52 27.60 9.26 12.64
CA ASN A 52 27.73 9.32 11.18
C ASN A 52 26.56 8.60 10.49
N THR A 53 25.39 9.24 10.46
CA THR A 53 24.23 8.76 9.70
C THR A 53 24.35 8.99 8.20
N ALA A 54 25.31 9.82 7.76
CA ALA A 54 25.51 10.12 6.34
C ALA A 54 25.88 8.86 5.54
N LYS A 55 26.55 7.87 6.14
CA LYS A 55 26.91 6.60 5.48
C LYS A 55 25.70 5.83 4.94
N PHE A 56 24.52 6.00 5.55
CA PHE A 56 23.29 5.34 5.13
C PHE A 56 22.63 5.97 3.89
N PHE A 57 23.18 7.08 3.38
CA PHE A 57 22.66 7.79 2.22
C PHE A 57 23.72 7.77 1.11
N ASP A 58 23.26 7.59 -0.13
CA ASP A 58 24.09 7.76 -1.32
C ASP A 58 24.07 9.20 -1.83
N ALA A 59 24.73 9.43 -2.98
CA ALA A 59 24.82 10.75 -3.61
C ALA A 59 23.45 11.36 -3.98
N ASP A 60 22.43 10.53 -4.17
CA ASP A 60 21.06 10.94 -4.55
C ASP A 60 20.15 11.15 -3.32
N ASP A 61 20.73 11.18 -2.11
CA ASP A 61 20.01 11.18 -0.83
C ASP A 61 19.09 9.95 -0.66
N ASP A 62 19.41 8.83 -1.35
CA ASP A 62 18.70 7.57 -1.24
C ASP A 62 19.41 6.55 -0.36
N LEU A 63 18.71 5.50 0.09
CA LEU A 63 19.31 4.55 1.02
C LEU A 63 20.52 3.86 0.37
N ASN A 64 21.67 3.99 0.99
CA ASN A 64 22.86 3.25 0.63
C ASN A 64 22.67 1.78 1.04
N LEU A 65 22.47 0.90 0.06
CA LEU A 65 22.16 -0.51 0.30
C LEU A 65 23.37 -1.33 0.80
N THR A 66 24.60 -0.80 0.73
CA THR A 66 25.77 -1.47 1.31
C THR A 66 25.86 -1.24 2.81
N GLU A 67 25.46 -0.07 3.28
CA GLU A 67 25.50 0.33 4.69
C GLU A 67 24.17 0.01 5.40
N PHE A 68 23.03 0.16 4.70
CA PHE A 68 21.71 -0.18 5.23
C PHE A 68 21.43 -1.68 5.11
N THR A 69 22.02 -2.44 6.05
CA THR A 69 21.92 -3.91 6.11
C THR A 69 20.53 -4.41 6.54
N PRO A 70 20.21 -5.70 6.33
CA PRO A 70 19.00 -6.32 6.89
C PRO A 70 18.83 -6.09 8.40
N ALA A 71 19.94 -6.12 9.16
CA ALA A 71 19.90 -5.88 10.61
C ALA A 71 19.44 -4.45 10.96
N CYS A 72 19.88 -3.43 10.21
CA CYS A 72 19.38 -2.06 10.36
C CYS A 72 17.87 -1.99 10.07
N PHE A 73 17.40 -2.74 9.08
CA PHE A 73 15.98 -2.80 8.76
C PHE A 73 15.15 -3.48 9.86
N GLU A 74 15.65 -4.54 10.48
CA GLU A 74 14.97 -5.16 11.62
C GLU A 74 14.84 -4.21 12.82
N GLN A 75 15.88 -3.43 13.12
CA GLN A 75 15.82 -2.39 14.16
C GLN A 75 14.74 -1.35 13.85
N PHE A 76 14.63 -0.93 12.59
CA PHE A 76 13.52 -0.08 12.15
C PHE A 76 12.15 -0.73 12.35
N LEU A 77 12.01 -2.02 12.02
CA LEU A 77 10.74 -2.75 12.20
C LEU A 77 10.35 -2.85 13.67
N VAL A 78 11.32 -3.10 14.57
CA VAL A 78 11.10 -3.12 16.02
C VAL A 78 10.69 -1.74 16.54
N TYR A 79 11.31 -0.66 16.04
CA TYR A 79 10.88 0.70 16.37
C TYR A 79 9.45 1.00 15.89
N LYS A 80 9.09 0.58 14.66
CA LYS A 80 7.78 0.91 14.08
C LYS A 80 6.62 0.03 14.56
N ARG A 81 6.84 -1.23 14.94
CA ARG A 81 5.74 -2.16 15.31
C ARG A 81 4.87 -1.69 16.47
N SER A 82 5.35 -0.81 17.34
CA SER A 82 4.55 -0.23 18.42
C SER A 82 3.53 0.81 17.94
N THR A 83 3.75 1.37 16.74
CA THR A 83 2.98 2.51 16.22
C THR A 83 2.18 2.20 14.96
N VAL A 84 2.51 1.11 14.24
CA VAL A 84 1.84 0.75 12.98
C VAL A 84 1.47 -0.72 12.92
N LYS A 85 0.41 -1.02 12.14
CA LYS A 85 -0.06 -2.39 11.90
C LYS A 85 0.90 -3.19 11.01
N SER A 86 0.84 -4.51 11.09
CA SER A 86 1.66 -5.48 10.38
C SER A 86 1.58 -5.37 8.86
N ALA A 87 0.43 -4.93 8.34
CA ALA A 87 0.25 -4.61 6.92
C ALA A 87 1.15 -3.45 6.47
N THR A 88 1.29 -2.41 7.30
CA THR A 88 2.19 -1.27 7.04
C THR A 88 3.65 -1.72 7.14
N LEU A 89 3.99 -2.52 8.15
CA LEU A 89 5.33 -3.11 8.29
C LEU A 89 5.72 -3.91 7.03
N SER A 90 4.80 -4.73 6.50
CA SER A 90 4.99 -5.49 5.25
C SER A 90 5.19 -4.58 4.03
N GLY A 91 4.58 -3.38 4.05
CA GLY A 91 4.76 -2.35 3.04
C GLY A 91 6.20 -1.83 2.96
N TYR A 92 6.87 -1.62 4.11
CA TYR A 92 8.27 -1.22 4.14
C TYR A 92 9.19 -2.28 3.52
N ARG A 93 8.97 -3.56 3.84
CA ARG A 93 9.73 -4.67 3.23
C ARG A 93 9.60 -4.66 1.71
N SER A 94 8.38 -4.46 1.21
CA SER A 94 8.12 -4.44 -0.22
C SER A 94 8.85 -3.27 -0.91
N ALA A 95 8.86 -2.10 -0.26
CA ALA A 95 9.58 -0.93 -0.76
C ALA A 95 11.10 -1.14 -0.79
N ILE A 96 11.68 -1.77 0.24
CA ILE A 96 13.11 -2.10 0.24
C ILE A 96 13.45 -3.11 -0.85
N LYS A 97 12.67 -4.19 -1.01
CA LYS A 97 12.88 -5.16 -2.10
C LYS A 97 12.82 -4.50 -3.48
N ASP A 98 11.91 -3.55 -3.67
CA ASP A 98 11.82 -2.77 -4.89
C ASP A 98 13.05 -1.88 -5.09
N LEU A 99 13.56 -1.28 -4.02
CA LEU A 99 14.78 -0.47 -4.07
C LEU A 99 16.01 -1.29 -4.50
N TYR A 100 16.18 -2.51 -3.97
CA TYR A 100 17.23 -3.44 -4.43
C TYR A 100 17.09 -3.73 -5.93
N ARG A 101 15.85 -3.96 -6.40
CA ARG A 101 15.56 -4.19 -7.82
C ARG A 101 15.91 -2.96 -8.69
N LEU A 102 15.55 -1.76 -8.26
CA LEU A 102 15.84 -0.51 -8.97
C LEU A 102 17.35 -0.24 -9.06
N LYS A 103 18.09 -0.46 -7.97
CA LYS A 103 19.55 -0.33 -7.92
C LYS A 103 20.30 -1.51 -8.54
N ARG A 104 19.59 -2.52 -9.04
CA ARG A 104 20.14 -3.77 -9.62
C ARG A 104 21.12 -4.48 -8.66
N ALA A 105 20.86 -4.37 -7.36
CA ALA A 105 21.64 -5.02 -6.31
C ALA A 105 21.06 -6.39 -5.99
N ALA A 106 21.91 -7.36 -5.64
CA ALA A 106 21.47 -8.66 -5.17
C ALA A 106 20.68 -8.50 -3.86
N LEU A 107 19.49 -9.09 -3.79
CA LEU A 107 18.68 -9.06 -2.58
C LEU A 107 19.31 -9.99 -1.52
N PRO A 108 19.64 -9.50 -0.31
CA PRO A 108 20.16 -10.36 0.76
C PRO A 108 19.18 -11.48 1.13
N VAL A 109 19.70 -12.65 1.47
CA VAL A 109 18.93 -13.87 1.76
C VAL A 109 17.98 -13.70 2.96
N GLU A 110 18.33 -12.83 3.89
CA GLU A 110 17.57 -12.49 5.10
C GLU A 110 16.21 -11.84 4.75
N TYR A 111 16.14 -11.12 3.62
CA TYR A 111 14.86 -10.62 3.08
C TYR A 111 13.97 -11.74 2.53
N GLY A 112 14.43 -12.99 2.54
CA GLY A 112 13.71 -14.21 2.19
C GLY A 112 12.82 -14.73 3.32
N ASP A 113 13.12 -15.92 3.84
CA ASP A 113 12.24 -16.64 4.76
C ASP A 113 12.32 -16.13 6.20
N ASP A 114 13.49 -15.68 6.66
CA ASP A 114 13.69 -15.17 8.02
C ASP A 114 12.76 -13.97 8.30
N MET A 115 12.78 -12.98 7.39
CA MET A 115 11.86 -11.85 7.51
C MET A 115 10.39 -12.28 7.34
N LYS A 116 10.05 -13.29 6.53
CA LYS A 116 8.64 -13.79 6.49
C LYS A 116 8.21 -14.27 7.87
N GLN A 117 9.08 -14.99 8.58
CA GLN A 117 8.80 -15.46 9.93
C GLN A 117 8.56 -14.30 10.90
N PHE A 118 9.37 -13.23 10.83
CA PHE A 118 9.17 -12.01 11.63
C PHE A 118 7.78 -11.40 11.41
N PHE A 119 7.40 -11.14 10.16
CA PHE A 119 6.07 -10.55 9.86
C PHE A 119 4.92 -11.48 10.24
N SER A 120 5.08 -12.79 10.11
CA SER A 120 4.08 -13.77 10.56
C SER A 120 3.87 -13.69 12.06
N ARG A 121 4.96 -13.58 12.84
CA ARG A 121 4.89 -13.40 14.29
C ARG A 121 4.23 -12.07 14.66
N CYS A 122 4.57 -10.97 13.99
CA CYS A 122 3.90 -9.68 14.21
C CYS A 122 2.38 -9.76 13.96
N LYS A 123 1.94 -10.40 12.87
CA LYS A 123 0.52 -10.60 12.58
C LYS A 123 -0.19 -11.40 13.67
N ARG A 124 0.45 -12.45 14.19
CA ARG A 124 -0.11 -13.27 15.27
C ARG A 124 -0.26 -12.47 16.56
N LEU A 125 0.78 -11.73 16.97
CA LEU A 125 0.73 -10.88 18.15
C LEU A 125 -0.35 -9.80 18.03
N GLU A 126 -0.53 -9.19 16.85
CA GLU A 126 -1.63 -8.26 16.62
C GLU A 126 -3.00 -8.92 16.72
N ALA A 127 -3.15 -10.14 16.20
CA ALA A 127 -4.41 -10.89 16.29
C ALA A 127 -4.74 -11.25 17.74
N GLU A 128 -3.77 -11.76 18.50
CA GLU A 128 -3.90 -12.06 19.93
C GLU A 128 -4.28 -10.79 20.71
N GLN A 129 -3.62 -9.66 20.44
CA GLN A 129 -3.94 -8.38 21.07
C GLN A 129 -5.31 -7.83 20.68
N ASN A 130 -5.83 -8.15 19.49
CA ASN A 130 -7.17 -7.76 19.07
C ASN A 130 -8.26 -8.64 19.70
N GLN A 131 -7.95 -9.91 19.99
CA GLN A 131 -8.85 -10.85 20.66
C GLN A 131 -8.89 -10.63 22.17
N SER A 132 -7.77 -10.24 22.79
CA SER A 132 -7.66 -10.09 24.25
C SER A 132 -8.12 -8.73 24.75
N SER A 133 -8.18 -7.70 23.90
CA SER A 133 -8.70 -6.38 24.27
C SER A 133 -10.19 -6.28 23.94
N SER A 134 -10.99 -5.69 24.84
CA SER A 134 -12.37 -5.25 24.60
C SER A 134 -12.52 -4.56 23.23
N PRO A 135 -13.70 -4.59 22.58
CA PRO A 135 -13.87 -4.21 21.17
C PRO A 135 -13.14 -2.91 20.83
N LYS A 136 -11.96 -3.03 20.21
CA LYS A 136 -11.19 -1.85 19.80
C LYS A 136 -11.96 -1.20 18.66
N HIS A 137 -12.35 0.05 18.86
CA HIS A 137 -12.92 0.93 17.84
C HIS A 137 -11.93 1.30 16.71
N SER A 138 -10.79 0.60 16.59
CA SER A 138 -9.68 0.90 15.70
C SER A 138 -9.71 0.07 14.41
N GLY A 139 -10.62 0.47 13.53
CA GLY A 139 -10.81 -0.08 12.20
C GLY A 139 -12.02 0.55 11.53
N LYS A 140 -12.18 0.32 10.23
CA LYS A 140 -13.47 0.61 9.57
C LYS A 140 -14.47 -0.39 10.17
N GLN A 141 -15.42 0.10 10.96
CA GLN A 141 -16.50 -0.74 11.45
C GLN A 141 -17.28 -1.28 10.24
N PRO A 142 -17.67 -2.56 10.24
CA PRO A 142 -18.57 -3.08 9.23
C PRO A 142 -19.84 -2.22 9.20
N LEU A 143 -20.28 -1.84 8.00
CA LEU A 143 -21.58 -1.19 7.85
C LEU A 143 -22.66 -2.22 8.19
N THR A 144 -23.31 -2.06 9.35
CA THR A 144 -24.38 -2.97 9.77
C THR A 144 -25.59 -2.78 8.88
N PHE A 145 -26.46 -3.80 8.79
CA PHE A 145 -27.68 -3.70 8.01
C PHE A 145 -28.62 -2.59 8.52
N THR A 146 -28.68 -2.40 9.84
CA THR A 146 -29.45 -1.30 10.45
C THR A 146 -28.94 0.05 9.98
N LEU A 147 -27.62 0.29 10.08
CA LEU A 147 -27.02 1.54 9.63
C LEU A 147 -27.15 1.72 8.10
N TYR A 148 -27.06 0.64 7.33
CA TYR A 148 -27.33 0.68 5.89
C TYR A 148 -28.76 1.16 5.58
N LYS A 149 -29.78 0.66 6.30
CA LYS A 149 -31.17 1.14 6.12
C LYS A 149 -31.32 2.61 6.45
N GLU A 150 -30.75 3.05 7.58
CA GLU A 150 -30.77 4.46 7.98
C GLU A 150 -30.13 5.33 6.90
N LEU A 151 -28.95 4.94 6.39
CA LEU A 151 -28.29 5.64 5.29
C LEU A 151 -29.11 5.61 4.00
N CYS A 152 -29.84 4.53 3.69
CA CYS A 152 -30.73 4.49 2.54
C CYS A 152 -31.84 5.54 2.65
N TRP A 153 -32.45 5.68 3.83
CA TRP A 153 -33.46 6.72 4.08
C TRP A 153 -32.85 8.11 3.99
N SER A 154 -31.74 8.35 4.70
CA SER A 154 -31.07 9.65 4.67
C SER A 154 -30.59 10.03 3.27
N THR A 155 -30.22 9.07 2.42
CA THR A 155 -29.78 9.36 1.03
C THR A 155 -30.93 9.66 0.08
N LEU A 156 -32.14 9.15 0.32
CA LEU A 156 -33.34 9.51 -0.44
C LEU A 156 -33.78 10.96 -0.17
N GLU A 157 -33.57 11.44 1.05
CA GLU A 157 -33.92 12.81 1.46
C GLU A 157 -32.93 13.87 0.92
N ARG A 158 -31.80 13.44 0.35
CA ARG A 158 -30.79 14.35 -0.19
C ARG A 158 -31.27 14.95 -1.51
N ASN A 159 -31.09 16.27 -1.63
CA ASN A 159 -31.30 16.97 -2.89
C ASN A 159 -30.10 16.81 -3.84
N ASP A 160 -29.73 15.57 -4.16
CA ASP A 160 -28.66 15.23 -5.11
C ASP A 160 -29.16 14.38 -6.29
N GLY A 161 -30.47 14.45 -6.57
CA GLY A 161 -31.11 13.71 -7.66
C GLY A 161 -31.11 12.20 -7.46
N GLY A 162 -30.92 11.72 -6.22
CA GLY A 162 -30.84 10.30 -5.90
C GLY A 162 -29.47 9.67 -6.17
N PHE A 163 -28.45 10.48 -6.52
CA PHE A 163 -27.11 9.98 -6.80
C PHE A 163 -26.51 9.24 -5.60
N SER A 164 -26.61 9.81 -4.39
CA SER A 164 -26.05 9.16 -3.19
C SER A 164 -26.76 7.84 -2.89
N HIS A 165 -28.07 7.79 -3.13
CA HIS A 165 -28.87 6.59 -2.93
C HIS A 165 -28.48 5.49 -3.93
N LEU A 166 -28.40 5.84 -5.23
CA LEU A 166 -27.95 4.92 -6.27
C LEU A 166 -26.52 4.41 -5.99
N PHE A 167 -25.60 5.30 -5.60
CA PHE A 167 -24.23 4.93 -5.29
C PHE A 167 -24.15 3.94 -4.12
N LEU A 168 -24.81 4.26 -3.00
CA LEU A 168 -24.81 3.42 -1.80
C LEU A 168 -25.43 2.04 -2.05
N THR A 169 -26.62 2.02 -2.67
CA THR A 169 -27.35 0.78 -2.95
C THR A 169 -26.62 -0.08 -3.98
N THR A 170 -26.01 0.51 -5.00
CA THR A 170 -25.18 -0.22 -5.97
C THR A 170 -23.94 -0.81 -5.29
N GLN A 171 -23.26 -0.04 -4.44
CA GLN A 171 -22.09 -0.53 -3.70
C GLN A 171 -22.45 -1.72 -2.79
N TRP A 172 -23.59 -1.62 -2.10
CA TRP A 172 -24.07 -2.65 -1.19
C TRP A 172 -24.49 -3.93 -1.92
N ASN A 173 -25.35 -3.81 -2.94
CA ASN A 173 -25.88 -4.97 -3.66
C ASN A 173 -24.82 -5.70 -4.49
N LEU A 174 -23.89 -4.97 -5.11
CA LEU A 174 -22.80 -5.57 -5.90
C LEU A 174 -21.58 -5.95 -5.07
N MET A 175 -21.58 -5.67 -3.75
CA MET A 175 -20.47 -5.93 -2.83
C MET A 175 -19.11 -5.42 -3.35
N CYS A 176 -19.13 -4.31 -4.10
CA CYS A 176 -17.95 -3.81 -4.79
C CYS A 176 -17.32 -2.64 -4.04
N ARG A 177 -16.04 -2.38 -4.32
CA ARG A 177 -15.36 -1.20 -3.75
C ARG A 177 -15.90 0.06 -4.41
N SER A 178 -15.91 1.19 -3.69
CA SER A 178 -16.32 2.50 -4.21
C SER A 178 -15.63 2.89 -5.53
N VAL A 179 -14.37 2.47 -5.72
CA VAL A 179 -13.61 2.70 -6.96
C VAL A 179 -14.23 2.05 -8.21
N TYR A 180 -14.99 0.96 -8.04
CA TYR A 180 -15.71 0.32 -9.14
C TYR A 180 -17.03 1.02 -9.40
N VAL A 181 -17.77 1.40 -8.35
CA VAL A 181 -19.05 2.11 -8.46
C VAL A 181 -18.86 3.46 -9.14
N GLN A 182 -17.83 4.23 -8.76
CA GLN A 182 -17.57 5.55 -9.34
C GLN A 182 -17.21 5.50 -10.84
N THR A 183 -16.78 4.34 -11.35
CA THR A 183 -16.44 4.14 -12.76
C THR A 183 -17.60 3.54 -13.58
N LEU A 184 -18.73 3.23 -12.94
CA LEU A 184 -19.91 2.75 -13.65
C LEU A 184 -20.48 3.86 -14.53
N GLN A 185 -20.79 3.49 -15.76
CA GLN A 185 -21.47 4.34 -16.74
C GLN A 185 -22.81 3.70 -17.08
N THR A 186 -23.72 4.47 -17.66
CA THR A 186 -25.05 3.96 -18.07
C THR A 186 -24.94 2.76 -19.00
N GLN A 187 -23.96 2.76 -19.92
CA GLN A 187 -23.67 1.64 -20.83
C GLN A 187 -23.20 0.35 -20.14
N HIS A 188 -22.82 0.40 -18.85
CA HIS A 188 -22.42 -0.78 -18.08
C HIS A 188 -23.60 -1.50 -17.43
N PHE A 189 -24.78 -0.87 -17.40
CA PHE A 189 -26.00 -1.49 -16.88
C PHE A 189 -26.75 -2.22 -17.99
N LEU A 190 -27.15 -3.45 -17.70
CA LEU A 190 -27.90 -4.30 -18.61
C LEU A 190 -29.22 -4.69 -17.97
N ALA A 191 -30.33 -4.41 -18.64
CA ALA A 191 -31.60 -5.00 -18.28
C ALA A 191 -31.60 -6.48 -18.70
N LYS A 192 -31.90 -7.37 -17.76
CA LYS A 192 -32.05 -8.80 -18.00
C LYS A 192 -33.30 -9.27 -17.27
N ASP A 193 -34.41 -9.34 -18.00
CA ASP A 193 -35.72 -9.71 -17.48
C ASP A 193 -36.12 -8.85 -16.26
N ASP A 194 -36.16 -9.44 -15.08
CA ASP A 194 -36.50 -8.81 -13.80
C ASP A 194 -35.27 -8.30 -13.01
N ALA A 195 -34.08 -8.37 -13.59
CA ALA A 195 -32.83 -7.98 -12.98
C ALA A 195 -32.09 -6.87 -13.76
N VAL A 196 -31.31 -6.08 -13.03
CA VAL A 196 -30.32 -5.16 -13.61
C VAL A 196 -28.93 -5.73 -13.34
N GLY A 197 -28.23 -6.12 -14.40
CA GLY A 197 -26.84 -6.52 -14.36
C GLY A 197 -25.90 -5.32 -14.47
N ALA A 198 -24.68 -5.45 -13.95
CA ALA A 198 -23.61 -4.47 -14.12
C ALA A 198 -22.33 -5.16 -14.62
N ILE A 199 -21.72 -4.61 -15.67
CA ILE A 199 -20.44 -5.06 -16.21
C ILE A 199 -19.32 -4.18 -15.66
N PHE A 200 -18.33 -4.81 -15.03
CA PHE A 200 -17.11 -4.13 -14.61
C PHE A 200 -15.97 -4.42 -15.58
N PHE A 201 -15.43 -3.36 -16.18
CA PHE A 201 -14.19 -3.45 -16.92
C PHE A 201 -13.00 -3.35 -15.96
N LYS A 202 -12.01 -4.20 -16.17
CA LYS A 202 -10.76 -4.13 -15.40
C LYS A 202 -9.98 -2.90 -15.90
N SER A 203 -9.72 -1.94 -15.02
CA SER A 203 -8.77 -0.85 -15.31
C SER A 203 -7.33 -1.34 -15.31
#